data_AF-A0A4Z1C1B6-F1
#
_entry.id   AF-A0A4Z1C1B6-F1
#
_cell.length_a   1.000
_cell.length_b   1.000
_cell.length_c   1.000
_cell.angle_alpha   90.00
_cell.angle_beta   90.00
_cell.angle_gamma   90.00
#
_symmetry.space_group_name_H-M   'P 1'
#
loop_
_entity.id
_entity.type
_entity.pdbx_description
1 polymer ?
#
loop_
_entity_poly.entity_id
_entity_poly.type
_entity_poly.pdbx_seq_one_letter_code
_entity_poly.pdbx_strand_id
1 'polypeptide(L)'
;MKIIKAIVLILVFVISSCNDNYKKEYYIDQSVKLYELKCEDKFYLTFDKCSCNSIPKNYFIPIVNDSDGFYEFHIKNNNPKIEIVALYSNFHKFGNIEKYANFKTIDDNSYYQDSIINNKNYQVFRGYIK
;
A
#
# COMPACT_ATOMS: atom_id res chain seq x y z
N MET A 1 51.88 4.58 18.71
CA MET A 1 50.77 4.96 17.82
C MET A 1 49.81 3.78 17.62
N LYS A 2 48.79 3.62 18.47
CA LYS A 2 47.80 2.52 18.39
C LYS A 2 46.36 3.02 18.55
N ILE A 3 46.07 4.26 18.15
CA ILE A 3 44.73 4.87 18.29
C ILE A 3 43.98 4.87 16.93
N ILE A 4 44.67 4.60 15.82
CA ILE A 4 44.11 4.79 14.48
C ILE A 4 43.19 3.63 14.04
N LYS A 5 43.25 2.45 14.68
CA LYS A 5 42.40 1.31 14.30
C LYS A 5 40.97 1.34 14.86
N ALA A 6 40.68 2.17 15.87
CA ALA A 6 39.33 2.22 16.47
C ALA A 6 38.34 3.10 15.68
N ILE A 7 38.83 4.02 14.85
CA ILE A 7 37.99 5.01 14.17
C ILE A 7 37.36 4.43 12.89
N VAL A 8 37.98 3.42 12.27
CA VAL A 8 37.47 2.82 11.03
C VAL A 8 36.26 1.90 11.27
N LEU A 9 36.03 1.43 12.51
CA LEU A 9 34.87 0.59 12.82
C LEU A 9 33.57 1.40 13.04
N ILE A 10 33.69 2.70 13.35
CA ILE A 10 32.53 3.58 13.60
C ILE A 10 31.94 4.10 12.29
N LEU A 11 32.72 4.17 11.20
CA LEU A 11 32.22 4.59 9.89
C LEU A 11 31.38 3.52 9.18
N VAL A 12 31.44 2.25 9.61
CA VAL A 12 30.63 1.16 9.04
C VAL A 12 29.25 1.08 9.72
N PHE A 13 28.94 1.93 10.69
CA PHE A 13 27.59 2.04 11.27
C PHE A 13 26.69 3.09 10.60
N VAL A 14 27.15 3.74 9.53
CA VAL A 14 26.36 4.69 8.72
C VAL A 14 25.70 4.00 7.52
N ILE A 15 25.59 2.67 7.52
CA ILE A 15 24.79 1.95 6.52
C ILE A 15 23.33 2.15 6.88
N SER A 16 22.76 3.15 6.21
CA SER A 16 21.33 3.36 6.03
C SER A 16 20.50 3.18 7.30
N SER A 17 20.34 4.26 8.06
CA SER A 17 19.04 4.51 8.66
C SER A 17 18.02 4.68 7.52
N CYS A 18 17.65 3.57 6.87
CA CYS A 18 16.38 3.44 6.18
C CYS A 18 15.36 3.52 7.31
N ASN A 19 15.09 4.76 7.72
CA ASN A 19 13.95 5.07 8.52
C ASN A 19 12.77 4.59 7.66
N ASP A 20 11.86 3.83 8.26
CA ASP A 20 10.58 3.59 7.61
C ASP A 20 9.91 4.97 7.54
N ASN A 21 10.22 5.75 6.48
CA ASN A 21 9.92 7.17 6.36
C ASN A 21 8.44 7.41 6.67
N TYR A 22 7.60 6.47 6.26
CA TYR A 22 6.24 6.38 6.70
C TYR A 22 5.66 4.99 6.44
N LYS A 23 5.03 4.40 7.46
CA LYS A 23 4.26 3.16 7.37
C LYS A 23 2.93 3.32 8.10
N LYS A 24 1.83 3.02 7.42
CA LYS A 24 0.49 2.89 8.03
C LYS A 24 -0.02 1.46 7.92
N GLU A 25 -0.73 1.05 8.96
CA GLU A 25 -1.43 -0.24 9.01
C GLU A 25 -2.92 0.02 9.11
N TYR A 26 -3.70 -0.63 8.24
CA TYR A 26 -5.14 -0.56 8.24
C TYR A 26 -5.72 -1.95 8.43
N TYR A 27 -6.66 -2.09 9.38
CA TYR A 27 -7.31 -3.34 9.71
C TYR A 27 -8.59 -3.48 8.88
N ILE A 28 -8.55 -4.34 7.87
CA ILE A 28 -9.74 -4.65 7.05
C ILE A 28 -10.69 -5.54 7.87
N ASP A 29 -10.11 -6.45 8.66
CA ASP A 29 -10.78 -7.22 9.71
C ASP A 29 -9.76 -7.60 10.81
N GLN A 30 -10.15 -8.49 11.74
CA GLN A 30 -9.31 -8.93 12.86
C GLN A 30 -8.01 -9.64 12.43
N SER A 31 -7.98 -10.22 11.23
CA SER A 31 -6.90 -11.07 10.70
C SER A 31 -6.19 -10.48 9.48
N VAL A 32 -6.82 -9.53 8.79
CA VAL A 32 -6.32 -8.98 7.53
C VAL A 32 -5.91 -7.52 7.70
N LYS A 33 -4.64 -7.24 7.36
CA LYS A 33 -4.08 -5.88 7.36
C LYS A 33 -3.68 -5.46 5.95
N LEU A 34 -3.97 -4.21 5.61
CA LEU A 34 -3.33 -3.51 4.51
C LEU A 34 -2.21 -2.63 5.06
N TYR A 35 -1.04 -2.71 4.47
CA TYR A 35 0.10 -1.87 4.75
C TYR A 35 0.27 -0.84 3.64
N GLU A 36 0.40 0.43 4.03
CA GLU A 36 0.83 1.53 3.19
C GLU A 36 2.24 1.91 3.59
N LEU A 37 3.17 1.86 2.64
CA LEU A 37 4.58 2.13 2.85
C LEU A 37 5.03 3.20 1.84
N LYS A 38 5.68 4.26 2.34
CA LYS A 38 6.35 5.26 1.50
C LYS A 38 7.85 5.24 1.82
N CYS A 39 8.66 4.92 0.81
CA CYS A 39 10.12 4.88 0.89
C CYS A 39 10.67 5.80 -0.19
N GLU A 40 11.31 6.90 0.23
CA GLU A 40 11.70 7.99 -0.68
C GLU A 40 10.48 8.42 -1.54
N ASP A 41 10.61 8.38 -2.86
CA ASP A 41 9.55 8.74 -3.82
C ASP A 41 8.67 7.54 -4.25
N LYS A 42 8.79 6.40 -3.57
CA LYS A 42 8.06 5.17 -3.92
C LYS A 42 6.95 4.88 -2.92
N PHE A 43 5.78 4.54 -3.45
CA PHE A 43 4.56 4.22 -2.70
C PHE A 43 4.16 2.76 -2.94
N TYR A 44 3.76 2.07 -1.88
CA TYR A 44 3.37 0.66 -1.93
C TYR A 44 2.13 0.40 -1.08
N LEU A 45 1.14 -0.31 -1.64
CA LEU A 45 0.07 -0.95 -0.88
C LEU A 45 0.23 -2.46 -0.96
N THR A 46 0.26 -3.13 0.19
CA THR A 46 0.51 -4.57 0.28
C THR A 46 -0.20 -5.22 1.46
N PHE A 47 -0.46 -6.52 1.37
CA PHE A 47 -0.92 -7.34 2.50
C PHE A 47 0.23 -8.06 3.21
N ASP A 48 1.42 -8.04 2.62
CA ASP A 48 2.62 -8.63 3.21
C ASP A 48 3.25 -7.62 4.18
N LYS A 49 3.71 -8.09 5.35
CA LYS A 49 4.44 -7.23 6.28
C LYS A 49 5.71 -6.68 5.61
N CYS A 50 5.86 -5.37 5.58
CA CYS A 50 6.94 -4.69 4.86
C CYS A 50 7.64 -3.59 5.68
N SER A 51 8.79 -3.12 5.17
CA SER A 51 9.59 -1.97 5.62
C SER A 51 10.42 -1.42 4.45
N CYS A 52 11.03 -0.24 4.57
CA CYS A 52 11.91 0.30 3.55
C CYS A 52 13.20 -0.51 3.36
N ASN A 53 13.60 -1.27 4.39
CA ASN A 53 14.69 -2.24 4.31
C ASN A 53 14.27 -3.56 3.61
N SER A 54 12.96 -3.80 3.46
CA SER A 54 12.40 -5.02 2.90
C SER A 54 11.17 -4.68 2.07
N ILE A 55 11.41 -4.19 0.85
CA ILE A 55 10.37 -3.81 -0.11
C ILE A 55 9.47 -5.02 -0.40
N PRO A 56 8.13 -4.87 -0.37
CA PRO A 56 7.22 -5.97 -0.60
C PRO A 56 7.32 -6.49 -2.04
N LYS A 57 7.24 -7.81 -2.22
CA LYS A 57 7.23 -8.44 -3.56
C LYS A 57 5.85 -8.42 -4.21
N ASN A 58 4.80 -8.56 -3.40
CA ASN A 58 3.42 -8.52 -3.85
C ASN A 58 2.83 -7.20 -3.36
N TYR A 59 2.55 -6.29 -4.27
CA TYR A 59 1.97 -4.99 -3.93
C TYR A 59 1.16 -4.46 -5.10
N PHE A 60 0.40 -3.41 -4.84
CA PHE A 60 -0.32 -2.68 -5.87
C PHE A 60 -0.18 -1.18 -5.64
N ILE A 61 -0.41 -0.42 -6.70
CA ILE A 61 -0.38 1.05 -6.70
C ILE A 61 -1.64 1.52 -7.44
N PRO A 62 -2.49 2.37 -6.85
CA PRO A 62 -3.62 2.98 -7.56
C PRO A 62 -3.12 3.83 -8.73
N ILE A 63 -3.76 3.73 -9.89
CA ILE A 63 -3.50 4.63 -11.01
C ILE A 63 -4.26 5.92 -10.73
N VAL A 64 -3.52 7.03 -10.68
CA VAL A 64 -4.07 8.36 -10.42
C VAL A 64 -4.09 9.14 -11.73
N ASN A 65 -5.28 9.54 -12.16
CA ASN A 65 -5.47 10.32 -13.39
C ASN A 65 -5.47 11.84 -13.11
N ASP A 66 -5.46 12.24 -11.84
CA ASP A 66 -5.50 13.62 -11.40
C ASP A 66 -4.08 14.20 -11.21
N SER A 67 -3.92 15.50 -11.49
CA SER A 67 -2.68 16.24 -11.25
C SER A 67 -2.27 16.20 -9.79
N ASP A 68 -3.21 16.04 -8.87
CA ASP A 68 -2.96 16.08 -7.43
C ASP A 68 -2.51 14.72 -6.88
N GLY A 69 -2.58 13.66 -7.69
CA GLY A 69 -2.17 12.32 -7.31
C GLY A 69 -3.07 11.69 -6.23
N PHE A 70 -4.31 12.16 -6.11
CA PHE A 70 -5.33 11.62 -5.22
C PHE A 70 -5.84 10.27 -5.74
N TYR A 71 -6.03 9.32 -4.82
CA TYR A 71 -6.72 8.07 -5.10
C TYR A 71 -7.83 7.81 -4.08
N GLU A 72 -8.85 7.08 -4.53
CA GLU A 72 -9.86 6.49 -3.67
C GLU A 72 -10.18 5.08 -4.16
N PHE A 73 -10.27 4.13 -3.23
CA PHE A 73 -10.81 2.80 -3.47
C PHE A 73 -11.53 2.28 -2.23
N HIS A 74 -12.40 1.30 -2.43
CA HIS A 74 -13.16 0.64 -1.39
C HIS A 74 -12.65 -0.79 -1.23
N ILE A 75 -12.56 -1.24 0.01
CA ILE A 75 -12.04 -2.56 0.34
C ILE A 75 -13.01 -3.30 1.25
N LYS A 76 -13.16 -4.60 1.02
CA LYS A 76 -13.97 -5.49 1.86
C LYS A 76 -13.33 -6.87 1.90
N ASN A 77 -13.30 -7.51 3.06
CA ASN A 77 -12.98 -8.94 3.08
C ASN A 77 -14.16 -9.75 2.52
N ASN A 78 -13.92 -10.46 1.43
CA ASN A 78 -14.90 -11.29 0.73
C ASN A 78 -14.39 -12.75 0.62
N ASN A 79 -13.95 -13.30 1.76
CA ASN A 79 -13.41 -14.67 1.96
C ASN A 79 -13.75 -15.64 0.80
N PRO A 80 -12.75 -16.18 0.06
CA PRO A 80 -11.33 -16.30 0.42
C PRO A 80 -10.44 -15.12 0.04
N LYS A 81 -10.95 -14.12 -0.68
CA LYS A 81 -10.13 -13.00 -1.16
C LYS A 81 -10.71 -11.66 -0.74
N ILE A 82 -9.81 -10.70 -0.63
CA ILE A 82 -10.19 -9.30 -0.39
C ILE A 82 -10.73 -8.74 -1.70
N GLU A 83 -11.81 -7.98 -1.64
CA GLU A 83 -12.33 -7.25 -2.78
C GLU A 83 -11.88 -5.80 -2.69
N ILE A 84 -11.18 -5.32 -3.74
CA ILE A 84 -10.76 -3.93 -3.91
C ILE A 84 -11.50 -3.37 -5.12
N VAL A 85 -12.22 -2.27 -4.92
CA VAL A 85 -13.06 -1.65 -5.94
C VAL A 85 -12.70 -0.18 -6.07
N ALA A 86 -12.50 0.30 -7.30
CA ALA A 86 -12.35 1.74 -7.58
C ALA A 86 -13.33 2.18 -8.68
N LEU A 87 -13.74 3.43 -8.61
CA LEU A 87 -14.56 4.10 -9.62
C LEU A 87 -13.65 4.77 -10.64
N TYR A 88 -13.80 4.45 -11.92
CA TYR A 88 -13.05 5.01 -13.08
C TYR A 88 -11.52 4.86 -13.04
N SER A 89 -10.97 4.26 -11.99
CA SER A 89 -9.52 4.14 -11.76
C SER A 89 -9.13 2.67 -11.64
N ASN A 90 -7.93 2.36 -12.10
CA ASN A 90 -7.38 1.00 -12.07
C ASN A 90 -6.15 0.95 -11.16
N PHE A 91 -5.47 -0.18 -11.12
CA PHE A 91 -4.32 -0.43 -10.26
C PHE A 91 -3.17 -1.05 -11.06
N HIS A 92 -1.97 -0.55 -10.85
CA HIS A 92 -0.76 -1.30 -11.20
C HIS A 92 -0.56 -2.40 -10.17
N LYS A 93 -0.38 -3.64 -10.64
CA LYS A 93 -0.26 -4.84 -9.81
C LYS A 93 1.13 -5.44 -10.01
N PHE A 94 1.77 -5.82 -8.92
CA PHE A 94 3.13 -6.35 -8.93
C PHE A 94 3.22 -7.67 -8.17
N GLY A 95 4.07 -8.58 -8.65
CA GLY A 95 4.18 -9.94 -8.12
C GLY A 95 2.88 -10.73 -8.32
N ASN A 96 2.52 -11.53 -7.31
CA ASN A 96 1.28 -12.32 -7.30
C ASN A 96 0.28 -11.75 -6.28
N ILE A 97 0.06 -10.42 -6.29
CA ILE A 97 -0.86 -9.76 -5.36
C ILE A 97 -2.32 -10.23 -5.54
N GLU A 98 -2.68 -10.70 -6.73
CA GLU A 98 -4.02 -11.23 -7.05
C GLU A 98 -4.36 -12.53 -6.32
N LYS A 99 -3.37 -13.22 -5.71
CA LYS A 99 -3.67 -14.33 -4.80
C LYS A 99 -4.41 -13.88 -3.54
N TYR A 100 -4.23 -12.63 -3.13
CA TYR A 100 -4.84 -12.06 -1.92
C TYR A 100 -6.13 -11.29 -2.21
N ALA A 101 -6.20 -10.62 -3.37
CA ALA A 101 -7.29 -9.71 -3.67
C ALA A 101 -7.80 -9.81 -5.11
N ASN A 102 -9.10 -9.58 -5.26
CA ASN A 102 -9.76 -9.33 -6.53
C ASN A 102 -9.87 -7.81 -6.71
N PHE A 103 -9.35 -7.31 -7.83
CA PHE A 103 -9.38 -5.89 -8.17
C PHE A 103 -10.47 -5.64 -9.20
N LYS A 104 -11.38 -4.71 -8.92
CA LYS A 104 -12.47 -4.31 -9.82
C LYS A 104 -12.40 -2.81 -10.08
N THR A 105 -12.55 -2.45 -11.33
CA THR A 105 -12.86 -1.07 -11.74
C THR A 105 -14.33 -1.04 -12.16
N ILE A 106 -15.07 -0.07 -11.64
CA ILE A 106 -16.46 0.17 -12.00
C ILE A 106 -16.51 1.49 -12.76
N ASP A 107 -17.20 1.47 -13.91
CA ASP A 107 -17.40 2.64 -14.75
C ASP A 107 -18.85 3.16 -14.70
N ASP A 108 -19.71 2.50 -13.92
CA ASP A 108 -21.09 2.95 -13.65
C ASP A 108 -21.14 3.58 -12.25
N ASN A 109 -21.15 4.91 -12.20
CA ASN A 109 -21.22 5.65 -10.94
C ASN A 109 -22.52 5.38 -10.18
N SER A 110 -23.67 5.22 -10.85
CA SER A 110 -24.94 4.96 -10.15
C SER A 110 -24.87 3.61 -9.43
N TYR A 111 -24.43 2.57 -10.13
CA TYR A 111 -24.21 1.26 -9.52
C TYR A 111 -23.19 1.30 -8.37
N TYR A 112 -22.09 2.05 -8.55
CA TYR A 112 -21.05 2.19 -7.53
C TYR A 112 -21.58 2.83 -6.24
N GLN A 113 -22.33 3.94 -6.36
CA GLN A 113 -22.93 4.62 -5.22
C GLN A 113 -23.89 3.70 -4.47
N ASP A 114 -24.78 3.01 -5.20
CA ASP A 114 -25.80 2.16 -4.59
C ASP A 114 -25.25 0.86 -3.99
N SER A 115 -24.30 0.21 -4.68
CA SER A 115 -23.83 -1.13 -4.30
C SER A 115 -22.61 -1.12 -3.39
N ILE A 116 -21.77 -0.09 -3.49
CA ILE A 116 -20.48 -0.02 -2.80
C ILE A 116 -20.56 1.01 -1.67
N ILE A 117 -20.90 2.28 -1.97
CA ILE A 117 -20.87 3.36 -0.96
C ILE A 117 -21.95 3.19 0.10
N ASN A 118 -23.17 2.84 -0.30
CA ASN A 118 -24.27 2.60 0.65
C ASN A 118 -24.12 1.29 1.44
N ASN A 119 -23.15 0.45 1.09
CA ASN A 119 -22.91 -0.81 1.77
C ASN A 119 -21.90 -0.63 2.90
N LYS A 120 -22.39 -0.68 4.15
CA LYS A 120 -21.61 -0.49 5.39
C LYS A 120 -20.44 -1.46 5.59
N ASN A 121 -20.32 -2.50 4.76
CA ASN A 121 -19.26 -3.51 4.87
C ASN A 121 -17.99 -3.15 4.07
N TYR A 122 -18.04 -2.14 3.21
CA TYR A 122 -16.83 -1.61 2.56
C TYR A 122 -16.18 -0.56 3.46
N GLN A 123 -14.86 -0.65 3.58
CA GLN A 123 -14.05 0.42 4.13
C GLN A 123 -13.51 1.30 2.99
N VAL A 124 -13.50 2.61 3.21
CA VAL A 124 -12.99 3.58 2.24
C VAL A 124 -11.51 3.84 2.49
N PHE A 125 -10.71 3.76 1.44
CA PHE A 125 -9.29 4.09 1.44
C PHE A 125 -9.04 5.24 0.49
N ARG A 126 -8.43 6.30 1.02
CA ARG A 126 -8.12 7.50 0.27
C ARG A 126 -6.76 8.05 0.69
N GLY A 127 -6.05 8.64 -0.26
CA GLY A 127 -4.72 9.18 0.01
C GLY A 127 -4.12 9.84 -1.22
N TYR A 128 -2.83 10.11 -1.13
CA TYR A 128 -2.05 10.77 -2.18
C TYR A 128 -0.78 9.97 -2.44
N ILE A 129 -0.43 9.77 -3.72
CA ILE A 129 0.76 9.02 -4.12
C ILE A 129 2.01 9.93 -4.19
N LYS A 130 1.82 11.23 -4.45
CA LYS A 130 2.90 12.22 -4.53
C LYS A 130 3.49 12.54 -3.15
#